data_AF-A0A382KV99-F1
#
_entry.id   AF-A0A382KV99-F1
#
_cell.length_a   1.000
_cell.length_b   1.000
_cell.length_c   1.000
_cell.angle_alpha   90.00
_cell.angle_beta   90.00
_cell.angle_gamma   90.00
#
_symmetry.space_group_name_H-M   'P 1'
#
loop_
_entity.id
_entity.type
_entity.pdbx_description
1 polymer ?
#
loop_
_entity_poly.entity_id
_entity_poly.type
_entity_poly.pdbx_seq_one_letter_code
_entity_poly.pdbx_strand_id
1 'polypeptide(L)'
;MTSKKNESNMTPTQKYKFLFESLYKLCEEMKWGDPMSYARSREILIAGTLGHKIANTLSGADAIDEDGECEYKSTISTSINGSYNGISV
;
A
#
# COMPACT_ATOMS: atom_id res chain seq x y z
N MET A 1 -25.32 -15.10 1.87
CA MET A 1 -25.22 -15.03 3.34
C MET A 1 -23.77 -15.16 3.76
N THR A 2 -23.03 -14.06 3.88
CA THR A 2 -21.69 -14.06 4.47
C THR A 2 -21.83 -13.67 5.93
N SER A 3 -21.66 -14.65 6.81
CA SER A 3 -21.64 -14.43 8.26
C SER A 3 -20.47 -13.50 8.57
N LYS A 4 -20.75 -12.25 8.94
CA LYS A 4 -19.77 -11.37 9.58
C LYS A 4 -19.43 -12.01 10.92
N LYS A 5 -18.36 -12.80 10.98
CA LYS A 5 -17.79 -13.26 12.26
C LYS A 5 -17.46 -12.01 13.06
N ASN A 6 -18.07 -11.87 14.24
CA ASN A 6 -17.71 -10.81 15.18
C ASN A 6 -16.20 -10.87 15.45
N GLU A 7 -15.48 -9.81 15.06
CA GLU A 7 -14.03 -9.69 15.23
C GLU A 7 -13.59 -9.82 16.69
N SER A 8 -14.48 -9.54 17.64
CA SER A 8 -14.24 -9.58 19.08
C SER A 8 -13.93 -10.96 19.65
N ASN A 9 -14.20 -12.04 18.92
CA ASN A 9 -14.01 -13.43 19.39
C ASN A 9 -12.92 -14.20 18.64
N MET A 10 -12.11 -13.53 17.82
CA MET A 10 -11.02 -14.19 17.09
C MET A 10 -9.77 -14.31 17.96
N THR A 11 -9.06 -15.44 17.84
CA THR A 11 -7.68 -15.49 18.33
C THR A 11 -6.79 -14.54 17.51
N PRO A 12 -5.63 -14.09 18.04
CA PRO A 12 -4.72 -13.24 17.28
C PRO A 12 -4.34 -13.81 15.90
N THR A 13 -4.09 -15.12 15.81
CA THR A 13 -3.78 -15.79 14.53
C THR A 13 -4.95 -15.76 13.56
N GLN A 14 -6.18 -15.99 14.03
CA GLN A 14 -7.39 -15.91 13.21
C GLN A 14 -7.62 -14.48 12.70
N LYS A 15 -7.40 -13.48 13.57
CA LYS A 15 -7.51 -12.07 13.20
C LYS A 15 -6.46 -11.68 12.16
N TYR A 16 -5.21 -12.10 12.35
CA TYR A 16 -4.14 -11.86 11.39
C TYR A 16 -4.49 -12.46 10.02
N LYS A 17 -4.91 -13.73 9.99
CA LYS A 17 -5.33 -14.40 8.74
C LYS A 17 -6.46 -13.63 8.06
N PHE A 18 -7.49 -13.25 8.81
CA PHE A 18 -8.62 -12.50 8.27
C PHE A 18 -8.19 -11.15 7.68
N LEU A 19 -7.36 -10.38 8.39
CA LEU A 19 -6.85 -9.09 7.91
C LEU A 19 -5.97 -9.26 6.67
N PHE A 20 -5.10 -10.28 6.67
CA PHE A 20 -4.24 -10.59 5.55
C PHE A 20 -5.06 -10.94 4.29
N GLU A 21 -6.01 -11.86 4.40
CA GLU A 21 -6.90 -12.23 3.28
C GLU A 21 -7.75 -11.04 2.81
N SER A 22 -8.25 -10.22 3.74
CA SER A 22 -9.05 -9.02 3.42
C SER A 22 -8.23 -7.97 2.67
N LEU A 23 -6.96 -7.78 3.04
CA LEU A 23 -6.04 -6.88 2.36
C LEU A 23 -5.80 -7.31 0.90
N TYR A 24 -5.52 -8.60 0.68
CA TYR A 24 -5.35 -9.14 -0.68
C TYR A 24 -6.59 -8.97 -1.53
N LYS A 25 -7.76 -9.30 -0.96
CA LYS A 25 -9.05 -9.15 -1.65
C LYS A 25 -9.29 -7.70 -2.07
N LEU A 26 -9.05 -6.74 -1.16
CA LEU A 26 -9.22 -5.32 -1.47
C LEU A 26 -8.29 -4.88 -2.61
N CYS A 27 -7.03 -5.28 -2.58
CA CYS A 27 -6.07 -4.91 -3.63
C CYS A 27 -6.41 -5.55 -4.98
N GLU A 28 -6.96 -6.76 -4.99
CA GLU A 28 -7.48 -7.40 -6.20
C GLU A 28 -8.69 -6.64 -6.78
N GLU A 29 -9.69 -6.32 -5.95
CA GLU A 29 -10.89 -5.58 -6.35
C GLU A 29 -10.54 -4.20 -6.93
N MET A 30 -9.57 -3.52 -6.33
CA MET A 30 -9.10 -2.19 -6.76
C MET A 30 -8.04 -2.26 -7.87
N LYS A 31 -7.59 -3.46 -8.25
CA LYS A 31 -6.49 -3.69 -9.21
C LYS A 31 -5.17 -3.00 -8.82
N TRP A 32 -4.88 -2.95 -7.52
CA TRP A 32 -3.62 -2.38 -7.00
C TRP A 32 -2.45 -3.38 -7.01
N GLY A 33 -2.71 -4.65 -7.35
CA GLY A 33 -1.69 -5.69 -7.42
C GLY A 33 -1.43 -6.37 -6.07
N ASP A 34 -0.28 -7.01 -5.92
CA ASP A 34 0.08 -7.70 -4.69
C ASP A 34 0.50 -6.70 -3.60
N PRO A 35 -0.25 -6.56 -2.48
CA PRO A 35 0.07 -5.61 -1.42
C PRO A 35 1.43 -5.85 -0.75
N MET A 36 1.95 -7.07 -0.78
CA MET A 36 3.21 -7.40 -0.09
C MET A 36 4.45 -7.29 -0.99
N SER A 37 4.26 -7.05 -2.28
CA SER A 37 5.35 -6.87 -3.24
C SER A 37 5.88 -5.43 -3.22
N TYR A 38 7.20 -5.28 -3.33
CA TYR A 38 7.90 -4.00 -3.61
C TYR A 38 7.41 -2.76 -2.85
N ALA A 39 7.05 -2.87 -1.56
CA ALA A 39 6.52 -1.78 -0.75
C ALA A 39 5.13 -1.23 -1.16
N ARG A 40 4.40 -1.92 -2.04
CA ARG A 40 3.06 -1.54 -2.51
C ARG A 40 2.08 -1.18 -1.40
N SER A 41 2.05 -1.94 -0.30
CA SER A 41 1.20 -1.60 0.86
C SER A 41 1.49 -0.20 1.43
N ARG A 42 2.76 0.24 1.45
CA ARG A 42 3.12 1.58 1.91
C ARG A 42 2.69 2.65 0.92
N GLU A 43 2.86 2.41 -0.37
CA GLU A 43 2.40 3.34 -1.42
C GLU A 43 0.88 3.53 -1.35
N ILE A 44 0.11 2.45 -1.23
CA ILE A 44 -1.36 2.50 -1.09
C ILE A 44 -1.74 3.32 0.14
N LEU A 45 -1.08 3.08 1.27
CA LEU A 45 -1.33 3.82 2.51
C LEU A 45 -1.03 5.31 2.36
N ILE A 46 0.12 5.66 1.78
CA ILE A 46 0.54 7.05 1.57
C ILE A 46 -0.42 7.74 0.61
N ALA A 47 -0.71 7.13 -0.54
CA ALA A 47 -1.61 7.68 -1.54
C ALA A 47 -3.01 7.92 -0.95
N GLY A 48 -3.58 6.94 -0.25
CA GLY A 48 -4.89 7.09 0.41
C GLY A 48 -4.89 8.16 1.51
N THR A 49 -3.78 8.32 2.23
CA THR A 49 -3.66 9.35 3.29
C THR A 49 -3.56 10.76 2.70
N LEU A 50 -2.83 10.93 1.60
CA LEU A 50 -2.63 12.21 0.93
C LEU A 50 -3.76 12.56 -0.08
N GLY A 51 -4.64 11.61 -0.38
CA GLY A 51 -5.68 11.78 -1.40
C GLY A 51 -5.16 11.63 -2.84
N HIS A 52 -3.97 11.06 -3.03
CA HIS A 52 -3.39 10.80 -4.33
C HIS A 52 -4.04 9.56 -4.97
N LYS A 53 -3.94 9.46 -6.29
CA LYS A 53 -4.33 8.25 -7.02
C LYS A 53 -3.14 7.31 -7.13
N ILE A 54 -3.23 6.13 -6.54
CA ILE A 54 -2.19 5.09 -6.68
C ILE A 54 -1.98 4.69 -8.15
N ALA A 55 -0.73 4.44 -8.54
CA ALA A 55 -0.41 4.00 -9.88
C ALA A 55 -0.92 2.58 -10.17
N ASN A 56 -1.35 2.34 -11.41
CA ASN A 56 -1.88 1.04 -11.83
C ASN A 56 -0.77 0.00 -12.04
N THR A 57 0.46 0.45 -12.28
CA THR A 57 1.64 -0.39 -12.55
C THR A 57 2.57 -0.40 -11.33
N LEU A 58 3.45 -1.39 -11.26
CA LEU A 58 4.55 -1.48 -10.28
C LEU A 58 5.85 -0.87 -10.83
N SER A 59 5.76 -0.11 -11.92
CA SER A 59 6.88 0.45 -12.67
C SER A 59 6.50 1.85 -13.12
N GLY A 60 7.47 2.76 -13.04
CA GLY A 60 7.22 4.20 -13.12
C GLY A 60 6.80 4.76 -11.77
N ALA A 61 6.03 5.84 -11.81
CA ALA A 61 5.59 6.56 -10.61
C ALA A 61 4.77 5.68 -9.66
N ASP A 62 4.84 6.01 -8.37
CA ASP A 62 4.07 5.33 -7.32
C ASP A 62 2.62 5.79 -7.29
N ALA A 63 2.37 7.07 -7.58
CA ALA A 63 1.05 7.67 -7.58
C ALA A 63 0.97 8.92 -8.48
N ILE A 64 -0.24 9.49 -8.55
CA ILE A 64 -0.57 10.71 -9.30
C ILE A 64 -1.26 11.68 -8.34
N ASP A 65 -0.75 12.91 -8.25
CA ASP A 65 -1.31 14.03 -7.50
C ASP A 65 -1.78 15.16 -8.45
N GLU A 66 -1.93 16.38 -7.94
CA GLU A 66 -2.37 17.55 -8.72
C GLU A 66 -1.32 18.07 -9.71
N ASP A 67 -0.04 17.82 -9.45
CA ASP A 67 1.09 18.23 -10.29
C ASP A 67 1.51 17.12 -11.29
N GLY A 68 1.08 15.88 -11.05
CA GLY A 68 1.24 14.77 -11.97
C GLY A 68 1.80 13.53 -11.29
N GLU A 69 2.72 12.85 -11.96
CA GLU A 69 3.36 11.64 -11.44
C GLU A 69 4.28 11.95 -10.26
N CYS A 70 4.15 11.19 -9.16
CA CYS A 70 4.96 11.36 -7.95
C CYS A 70 5.57 10.04 -7.46
N GLU A 71 6.73 10.17 -6.82
CA GLU A 71 7.52 9.08 -6.25
C GLU A 71 7.55 9.17 -4.72
N TYR A 72 7.26 8.07 -4.05
CA TYR A 72 7.36 7.94 -2.61
C TYR A 72 8.70 7.35 -2.21
N LYS A 73 9.25 7.88 -1.11
CA LYS A 73 10.41 7.29 -0.44
C LYS A 73 10.06 7.07 1.01
N SER A 74 10.34 5.86 1.49
CA SER A 74 10.13 5.48 2.89
C SER A 74 11.41 4.86 3.43
N THR A 75 11.67 5.07 4.72
CA THR A 75 12.81 4.49 5.42
C THR A 75 12.39 4.04 6.81
N ILE A 76 13.08 3.03 7.33
CA ILE A 76 12.95 2.60 8.73
C ILE A 76 13.90 3.39 9.65
N SER A 77 14.82 4.17 9.08
CA SER A 77 15.76 5.03 9.81
C SER A 77 15.00 6.15 10.51
N THR A 78 15.44 6.51 11.71
CA THR A 78 14.94 7.69 12.44
C THR A 78 15.30 9.01 11.76
N SER A 79 16.36 9.00 10.94
CA SER A 79 16.82 10.15 10.16
C SER A 79 16.62 9.91 8.68
N ILE A 80 16.03 10.89 8.00
CA ILE A 80 15.89 10.91 6.54
C ILE A 80 17.22 11.37 5.94
N ASN A 81 17.90 10.47 5.24
CA ASN A 81 19.08 10.79 4.43
C ASN A 81 18.74 10.55 2.96
N GLY A 82 18.08 11.52 2.34
CA GLY A 82 17.75 11.49 0.92
C GLY A 82 18.69 12.39 0.14
N SER A 83 19.37 11.84 -0.87
CA SER A 83 20.06 12.62 -1.90
C SER A 83 19.37 12.35 -3.23
N TYR A 84 18.80 13.37 -3.86
CA TYR A 84 18.26 13.25 -5.21
C TYR A 84 19.39 13.38 -6.22
N ASN A 85 19.79 12.26 -6.82
CA ASN A 85 20.90 12.14 -7.75
C ASN A 85 20.44 12.00 -9.22
N GLY A 86 19.13 12.11 -9.50
CA GLY A 86 18.59 12.19 -10.86
C GLY A 86 18.68 10.91 -11.70
N ILE A 87 19.07 9.78 -11.10
CA ILE A 87 19.14 8.48 -11.79
C ILE A 87 17.99 7.62 -11.28
N SER A 88 16.97 7.43 -12.10
CA SER A 88 15.94 6.40 -11.89
C SER A 88 16.41 5.10 -12.52
N VAL A 89 16.35 4.00 -11.77
CA VAL A 89 16.53 2.64 -12.29
C VAL A 89 15.22 2.09 -12.83
#